data_AF-A0AAJ1JEC1-F1
#
_entry.id   AF-A0AAJ1JEC1-F1
#
_cell.length_a   1.000
_cell.length_b   1.000
_cell.length_c   1.000
_cell.angle_alpha   90.00
_cell.angle_beta   90.00
_cell.angle_gamma   90.00
#
_symmetry.space_group_name_H-M   'P 1'
#
loop_
_entity.id
_entity.type
_entity.pdbx_description
1 polymer ?
#
loop_
_entity_poly.entity_id
_entity_poly.type
_entity_poly.pdbx_seq_one_letter_code
_entity_poly.pdbx_strand_id
1 'polypeptide(L)'
;TLIECPFELGQQSLIRVDLLQIDEHEWLLVLVQHHMITDGWSIGQQLSELFHDYRYFLGKESHLTPAPALQYNDYVAWQRQQR
;
A
#
# COMPACT_ATOMS: atom_id res chain seq x y z
N THR A 1 -6.75 -18.24 -7.07
CA THR A 1 -7.41 -16.91 -7.03
C THR A 1 -6.49 -15.96 -6.28
N LEU A 2 -6.43 -14.68 -6.64
CA LEU A 2 -5.36 -13.73 -6.27
C LEU A 2 -4.91 -13.71 -4.79
N ILE A 3 -5.79 -14.10 -3.85
CA ILE A 3 -5.56 -14.13 -2.40
C ILE A 3 -4.77 -15.36 -1.95
N GLU A 4 -5.07 -16.54 -2.50
CA GLU A 4 -4.54 -17.82 -2.02
C GLU A 4 -3.18 -18.18 -2.63
N CYS A 5 -2.80 -17.51 -3.73
CA CYS A 5 -1.52 -17.72 -4.36
C CYS A 5 -0.41 -17.14 -3.45
N PRO A 6 0.53 -17.96 -2.95
CA PRO A 6 1.61 -17.47 -2.08
C PRO A 6 2.48 -16.44 -2.79
N PHE A 7 3.14 -15.57 -2.00
CA PHE A 7 4.16 -14.68 -2.54
C PHE A 7 5.51 -15.39 -2.60
N GLU A 8 6.22 -15.25 -3.72
CA GLU A 8 7.62 -15.65 -3.81
C GLU A 8 8.51 -14.54 -3.23
N LEU A 9 9.10 -14.82 -2.06
CA LEU A 9 9.97 -13.87 -1.38
C LEU A 9 11.25 -13.64 -2.19
N GLY A 10 11.56 -12.38 -2.49
CA GLY A 10 12.83 -11.96 -3.11
C GLY A 10 12.83 -11.84 -4.64
N GLN A 11 11.73 -12.14 -5.34
CA GLN A 11 11.67 -12.02 -6.81
C GLN A 11 10.56 -11.10 -7.32
N GLN A 12 9.53 -10.83 -6.52
CA GLN A 12 8.37 -10.05 -6.94
C GLN A 12 7.91 -9.07 -5.86
N SER A 13 7.10 -8.09 -6.28
CA SER A 13 6.38 -7.19 -5.38
C SER A 13 5.54 -8.00 -4.38
N LEU A 14 5.60 -7.64 -3.10
CA LEU A 14 4.83 -8.26 -2.03
C LEU A 14 3.43 -7.64 -1.85
N ILE A 15 2.99 -6.89 -2.87
CA ILE A 15 1.67 -6.31 -3.01
C ILE A 15 1.08 -6.69 -4.37
N ARG A 16 -0.18 -7.10 -4.38
CA ARG A 16 -1.00 -7.31 -5.58
C ARG A 16 -2.24 -6.45 -5.49
N VAL A 17 -2.59 -5.82 -6.61
CA VAL A 17 -3.74 -4.92 -6.75
C VAL A 17 -4.58 -5.42 -7.90
N ASP A 18 -5.89 -5.51 -7.69
CA ASP A 18 -6.86 -5.80 -8.74
C ASP A 18 -8.09 -4.91 -8.56
N LEU A 19 -8.77 -4.58 -9.66
CA LEU A 19 -9.96 -3.76 -9.66
C LEU A 19 -11.03 -4.45 -10.49
N LEU A 20 -12.05 -4.97 -9.81
CA LEU A 20 -13.09 -5.78 -10.41
C LEU A 20 -14.36 -4.96 -10.55
N GLN A 21 -14.93 -4.90 -11.75
CA GLN A 21 -16.27 -4.33 -11.94
C GLN A 21 -17.30 -5.38 -11.53
N ILE A 22 -18.15 -5.05 -10.56
CA ILE A 22 -19.20 -5.96 -10.07
C ILE A 22 -20.60 -5.53 -10.53
N ASP A 23 -20.76 -4.27 -10.94
CA ASP A 23 -21.97 -3.74 -11.59
C ASP A 23 -21.60 -2.50 -12.46
N GLU A 24 -22.58 -1.87 -13.14
CA GLU A 24 -22.40 -0.67 -13.99
C GLU A 24 -21.70 0.49 -13.25
N HIS A 25 -21.95 0.63 -11.95
CA HIS A 25 -21.42 1.70 -11.11
C HIS A 25 -20.72 1.22 -9.84
N GLU A 26 -20.50 -0.10 -9.71
CA GLU A 26 -19.90 -0.69 -8.53
C GLU A 26 -18.60 -1.41 -8.89
N TRP A 27 -17.56 -1.11 -8.11
CA TRP A 27 -16.22 -1.64 -8.30
C TRP A 27 -15.68 -2.15 -6.96
N LEU A 28 -14.99 -3.29 -7.01
CA LEU A 28 -14.29 -3.89 -5.90
C LEU A 28 -12.78 -3.73 -6.10
N LEU A 29 -12.15 -2.94 -5.24
CA LEU A 29 -10.69 -2.88 -5.13
C LEU A 29 -10.20 -4.04 -4.25
N VAL A 30 -9.38 -4.91 -4.83
CA VAL A 30 -8.74 -6.03 -4.12
C VAL A 30 -7.27 -5.69 -3.89
N LEU A 31 -6.89 -5.57 -2.62
CA LEU A 31 -5.52 -5.29 -2.19
C LEU A 31 -5.00 -6.44 -1.34
N VAL A 32 -4.01 -7.18 -1.86
CA VAL A 32 -3.39 -8.30 -1.13
C VAL A 32 -1.94 -7.96 -0.85
N GLN A 33 -1.55 -7.99 0.42
CA GLN A 33 -0.22 -7.62 0.88
C GLN A 33 0.36 -8.71 1.78
N HIS A 34 1.65 -8.99 1.62
CA HIS A 34 2.36 -9.85 2.56
C HIS A 34 2.65 -9.07 3.86
N HIS A 35 2.39 -9.69 5.01
CA HIS A 35 2.63 -9.09 6.34
C HIS A 35 4.11 -8.79 6.64
N MET A 36 5.03 -9.11 5.71
CA MET A 36 6.46 -8.78 5.84
C MET A 36 6.72 -7.30 5.57
N ILE A 37 5.86 -6.66 4.75
CA ILE A 37 6.00 -5.25 4.35
C ILE A 37 4.92 -4.35 4.96
N THR A 38 3.97 -4.92 5.69
CA THR A 38 2.86 -4.19 6.31
C THR A 38 2.49 -4.79 7.66
N ASP A 39 1.92 -3.95 8.51
CA ASP A 39 1.28 -4.35 9.76
C ASP A 39 -0.13 -3.75 9.84
N GLY A 40 -0.86 -4.06 10.92
CA GLY A 40 -2.23 -3.59 11.11
C GLY A 40 -2.37 -2.07 11.17
N TRP A 41 -1.33 -1.34 11.62
CA TRP A 41 -1.34 0.12 11.62
C TRP A 41 -1.06 0.64 10.20
N SER A 42 0.02 0.18 9.57
CA SER A 42 0.48 0.70 8.28
C SER A 42 -0.58 0.57 7.19
N ILE A 43 -1.43 -0.47 7.25
CA ILE A 43 -2.56 -0.65 6.32
C ILE A 43 -3.53 0.52 6.40
N GLY A 44 -3.90 0.98 7.60
CA GLY A 44 -4.82 2.10 7.78
C GLY A 44 -4.26 3.41 7.23
N GLN A 45 -2.97 3.66 7.51
CA GLN A 45 -2.26 4.83 6.98
C GLN A 45 -2.20 4.80 5.44
N GLN A 46 -1.79 3.67 4.87
CA GLN A 46 -1.69 3.49 3.42
C GLN A 46 -3.03 3.71 2.71
N LEU A 47 -4.14 3.19 3.25
CA LEU A 47 -5.47 3.40 2.68
C LEU A 47 -5.90 4.87 2.76
N SER A 48 -5.58 5.56 3.87
CA SER A 48 -5.85 6.99 4.00
C SER A 48 -5.14 7.82 2.92
N GLU A 49 -3.86 7.54 2.69
CA GLU A 49 -3.04 8.21 1.66
C GLU A 49 -3.55 7.90 0.25
N LEU A 50 -3.90 6.62 -0.03
CA LEU A 50 -4.49 6.22 -1.30
C LEU A 50 -5.77 7.00 -1.62
N PHE A 51 -6.67 7.14 -0.66
CA PHE A 51 -7.93 7.87 -0.87
C PHE A 51 -7.72 9.39 -0.92
N HIS A 52 -6.74 9.94 -0.19
CA HIS A 52 -6.33 11.34 -0.32
C HIS A 52 -5.84 11.64 -1.74
N ASP A 53 -4.90 10.85 -2.25
CA ASP A 53 -4.35 11.04 -3.59
C ASP A 53 -5.39 10.79 -4.68
N TYR A 54 -6.27 9.80 -4.49
CA TYR A 54 -7.42 9.59 -5.38
C TYR A 54 -8.31 10.84 -5.46
N ARG A 55 -8.61 11.48 -4.32
CA ARG A 55 -9.38 12.73 -4.28
C ARG A 55 -8.62 13.89 -4.93
N TYR A 56 -7.29 13.95 -4.81
CA TYR A 56 -6.47 14.91 -5.55
C TYR A 56 -6.66 14.77 -7.06
N PHE A 57 -6.60 13.55 -7.60
CA PHE A 57 -6.84 13.32 -9.02
C PHE A 57 -8.27 13.66 -9.49
N LEU A 58 -9.24 13.62 -8.57
CA LEU A 58 -10.61 14.10 -8.83
C LEU A 58 -10.76 15.62 -8.69
N GLY A 59 -9.69 16.37 -8.40
CA GLY A 59 -9.71 17.82 -8.14
C GLY A 59 -10.36 18.19 -6.79
N LYS A 60 -10.48 17.22 -5.87
CA LYS A 60 -11.08 17.40 -4.53
C LYS A 60 -10.04 17.64 -3.43
N GLU A 61 -8.75 17.53 -3.74
CA GLU A 61 -7.63 17.94 -2.88
C GLU A 61 -6.68 18.85 -3.64
N SER A 62 -5.92 19.67 -2.92
CA SER A 62 -5.01 20.67 -3.50
C SER A 62 -3.59 20.14 -3.75
N HIS A 63 -3.21 19.05 -3.10
CA HIS A 63 -1.87 18.47 -3.18
C HIS A 63 -1.91 16.96 -2.97
N LEU A 64 -0.90 16.27 -3.52
CA LEU A 64 -0.61 14.87 -3.23
C LEU A 64 -0.05 14.72 -1.82
N THR A 65 -0.22 13.52 -1.26
CA THR A 65 0.43 13.10 -0.03
C THR A 65 1.94 13.23 -0.18
N PRO A 66 2.63 13.96 0.72
CA PRO A 66 4.09 14.06 0.65
C PRO A 66 4.73 12.70 0.98
N ALA A 67 5.82 12.38 0.29
CA ALA A 67 6.59 11.18 0.62
C ALA A 67 7.09 11.27 2.08
N PRO A 68 7.09 10.14 2.83
CA PRO A 68 7.64 10.10 4.18
C PRO A 68 9.10 10.56 4.19
N ALA A 69 9.44 11.45 5.13
CA ALA A 69 10.81 11.94 5.31
C ALA A 69 11.80 10.83 5.68
N LEU A 70 11.29 9.71 6.23
CA LEU A 70 12.06 8.51 6.57
C LEU A 70 11.45 7.31 5.86
N GLN A 71 12.32 6.49 5.28
CA GLN A 71 11.96 5.24 4.64
C GLN A 71 12.29 4.06 5.56
N TYR A 72 11.68 2.90 5.32
CA TYR A 72 11.95 1.71 6.13
C TYR A 72 13.43 1.29 6.11
N ASN A 73 14.15 1.56 5.02
CA ASN A 73 15.60 1.32 4.94
C ASN A 73 16.39 2.17 5.95
N ASP A 74 15.94 3.40 6.22
CA ASP A 74 16.57 4.27 7.22
C ASP A 74 16.36 3.71 8.62
N TYR A 75 15.14 3.21 8.90
CA TYR A 75 14.84 2.50 10.14
C TYR A 75 15.74 1.26 10.32
N VAL A 76 15.91 0.45 9.28
CA VAL A 76 16.79 -0.75 9.33
C VAL A 76 18.25 -0.36 9.56
N ALA A 77 18.74 0.69 8.89
CA ALA A 77 20.10 1.18 9.08
C ALA A 77 20.33 1.67 10.51
N TRP A 78 19.40 2.46 11.05
CA TRP A 78 19.42 2.90 12.44
C TRP A 78 19.38 1.72 13.40
N GLN A 79 18.47 0.76 13.21
CA GLN A 79 18.32 -0.40 14.09
C GLN A 79 19.60 -1.24 14.16
N ARG A 80 20.33 -1.39 13.06
CA ARG A 80 21.61 -2.11 13.02
C ARG A 80 22.73 -1.40 13.78
N GLN A 81 22.70 -0.07 13.85
CA GLN A 81 23.67 0.72 14.63
C GLN A 81 23.40 0.67 16.14
N GLN A 82 22.16 0.37 16.54
CA GLN A 82 21.75 0.26 17.95
C GLN A 82 21.97 -1.15 18.53
N ARG A 83 22.43 -2.10 17.71
CA ARG A 83 22.90 -3.41 18.15
C ARG A 83 24.41 -3.38 18.35
#